data_AF-A0A522IQS3-F1
#
_entry.id   AF-A0A522IQS3-F1
#
_cell.length_a   1.000
_cell.length_b   1.000
_cell.length_c   1.000
_cell.angle_alpha   90.00
_cell.angle_beta   90.00
_cell.angle_gamma   90.00
#
_symmetry.space_group_name_H-M   'P 1'
#
loop_
_entity.id
_entity.type
_entity.pdbx_description
1 polymer ?
#
loop_
_entity_poly.entity_id
_entity_poly.type
_entity_poly.pdbx_seq_one_letter_code
_entity_poly.pdbx_strand_id
1 'polypeptide(L)' 'MATANKPVKAWSDVFPNAVCVISLVYRFVHGAEVIAIKGESQRAKKARERSEHRPSRRNATRPEKKS' A
#
# COMPACT_ATOMS: atom_id res chain seq x y z
N MET A 1 -2.67 14.06 10.85
CA MET A 1 -1.77 13.32 9.95
C MET A 1 -2.60 12.57 8.94
N ALA A 2 -2.30 12.68 7.65
CA ALA A 2 -3.01 11.98 6.57
C ALA A 2 -1.99 11.28 5.66
N THR A 3 -2.42 10.25 4.93
CA THR A 3 -1.59 9.56 3.93
C THR A 3 -2.29 9.61 2.58
N ALA A 4 -1.52 9.77 1.50
CA ALA A 4 -2.05 9.84 0.14
C ALA A 4 -1.18 9.00 -0.80
N ASN A 5 -1.84 8.24 -1.69
CA ASN A 5 -1.17 7.39 -2.67
C ASN A 5 -0.79 8.13 -3.96
N LYS A 6 -1.18 9.41 -4.08
CA LYS A 6 -0.90 10.28 -5.22
C LYS A 6 -0.35 11.62 -4.72
N PRO A 7 0.60 12.23 -5.44
CA PRO A 7 1.10 13.56 -5.11
C PRO A 7 -0.01 14.59 -5.25
N VAL A 8 0.03 15.66 -4.46
CA VAL A 8 -0.99 16.74 -4.44
C VAL A 8 -1.24 17.32 -5.84
N LYS A 9 -0.21 17.42 -6.69
CA LYS A 9 -0.32 17.89 -8.08
C LYS A 9 -1.27 17.04 -8.95
N ALA A 10 -1.42 15.76 -8.66
CA ALA A 10 -2.27 14.84 -9.44
C ALA A 10 -3.72 14.76 -8.92
N TRP A 11 -4.11 15.61 -7.97
CA TRP A 11 -5.44 15.56 -7.37
C TRP A 11 -6.50 16.24 -8.22
N SER A 12 -6.12 17.14 -9.14
CA SER A 12 -7.02 17.68 -10.17
C SER A 12 -7.70 16.58 -10.99
N ASP A 13 -6.97 15.49 -11.26
CA ASP A 13 -7.43 14.37 -12.08
C ASP A 13 -8.38 13.45 -11.31
N VAL A 14 -8.28 13.44 -9.98
CA VAL A 14 -9.13 12.63 -9.09
C VAL A 14 -10.44 13.36 -8.76
N PHE A 15 -10.39 14.69 -8.70
CA PHE A 15 -11.53 15.55 -8.36
C PHE A 15 -11.83 16.57 -9.47
N PRO A 16 -12.25 16.13 -10.66
CA PRO A 16 -12.64 17.05 -11.72
C PRO A 16 -13.85 17.89 -11.27
N ASN A 17 -13.80 19.20 -11.50
CA ASN A 17 -14.87 20.18 -11.22
C ASN A 17 -15.23 20.43 -9.74
N ALA A 18 -14.43 19.97 -8.78
CA ALA A 18 -14.67 20.24 -7.36
C ALA A 18 -13.82 21.41 -6.85
N VAL A 19 -14.24 22.65 -7.17
CA VAL A 19 -13.57 23.88 -6.71
C VAL A 19 -13.40 23.90 -5.19
N CYS A 20 -14.41 23.43 -4.46
CA CYS A 20 -14.40 23.34 -3.00
C CYS A 20 -13.32 22.38 -2.45
N VAL A 21 -13.04 21.28 -3.15
CA VAL A 21 -12.02 20.30 -2.74
C VAL A 21 -10.62 20.91 -2.90
N ILE A 22 -10.38 21.65 -3.98
CA ILE A 22 -9.09 22.33 -4.19
C ILE A 22 -8.82 23.33 -3.06
N SER A 23 -9.82 24.13 -2.65
CA SER A 23 -9.65 25.07 -1.54
C SER A 23 -9.41 24.39 -0.18
N LEU A 24 -9.96 23.19 0.04
CA LEU A 24 -9.68 22.39 1.25
C LEU A 24 -8.25 21.84 1.22
N VAL A 25 -7.83 21.29 0.09
CA VAL A 25 -6.47 20.74 -0.11
C VAL A 25 -5.42 21.83 0.03
N TYR A 26 -5.67 23.01 -0.54
CA TYR A 26 -4.76 24.16 -0.42
C TYR A 26 -4.54 24.56 1.04
N ARG A 27 -5.64 24.73 1.80
CA ARG A 27 -5.57 25.06 3.24
C ARG A 27 -4.90 23.95 4.05
N PHE A 28 -5.13 22.69 3.69
CA PHE A 28 -4.53 21.54 4.36
C PHE A 28 -3.01 21.49 4.16
N VAL A 29 -2.53 21.65 2.92
CA VAL A 29 -1.10 21.54 2.58
C VAL A 29 -0.31 22.76 3.04
N HIS A 30 -0.93 23.94 3.12
CA HIS A 30 -0.26 25.18 3.53
C HIS A 30 0.45 25.08 4.89
N GLY A 31 -0.15 24.37 5.85
CA GLY A 31 0.43 24.16 7.18
C GLY A 31 0.99 22.75 7.41
N ALA A 32 1.13 21.93 6.36
CA ALA A 32 1.54 20.55 6.48
C ALA A 32 2.93 20.30 5.89
N GLU A 33 3.71 19.46 6.55
CA GLU A 33 4.93 18.90 5.99
C GLU A 33 4.59 17.72 5.08
N VAL A 34 4.93 17.82 3.80
CA VAL A 34 4.66 16.77 2.81
C VAL A 34 5.88 15.90 2.64
N ILE A 35 5.81 14.66 3.14
CA ILE A 35 6.92 13.69 3.09
C ILE A 35 6.59 12.61 2.06
N ALA A 36 7.46 12.47 1.05
CA ALA A 36 7.34 11.41 0.05
C ALA A 36 7.93 10.10 0.61
N ILE A 37 7.06 9.10 0.78
CA ILE A 37 7.47 7.78 1.27
C ILE A 37 7.74 6.88 0.06
N LYS A 38 8.97 6.35 -0.01
CA LYS A 38 9.35 5.30 -0.95
C LYS A 38 9.48 3.99 -0.19
N GLY A 39 9.03 2.90 -0.79
CA GLY A 39 9.17 1.58 -0.20
C GLY A 39 8.34 0.53 -0.92
N GLU A 40 8.73 -0.73 -0.76
CA GLU A 40 7.98 -1.85 -1.28
C GLU A 40 6.69 -2.09 -0.47
N SER A 41 5.67 -2.65 -1.14
CA SER A 41 4.42 -3.02 -0.50
C SER A 41 4.66 -4.08 0.58
N GLN A 42 4.43 -3.73 1.84
CA GLN A 42 4.48 -4.68 2.97
C GLN A 42 3.51 -5.84 2.78
N ARG A 43 2.37 -5.61 2.09
CA ARG A 43 1.43 -6.67 1.73
C ARG A 43 2.07 -7.70 0.79
N ALA A 44 2.81 -7.23 -0.22
CA ALA A 44 3.51 -8.09 -1.15
C ALA A 44 4.64 -8.87 -0.45
N LYS A 45 5.43 -8.19 0.39
CA LYS A 45 6.48 -8.82 1.21
C LYS A 45 5.93 -9.98 2.06
N LYS A 46 4.86 -9.73 2.83
CA LYS A 46 4.22 -10.76 3.67
C LYS A 46 3.60 -11.90 2.85
N ALA A 47 3.06 -11.60 1.66
CA ALA A 47 2.52 -12.62 0.77
C ALA A 47 3.63 -13.54 0.24
N ARG A 48 4.78 -12.97 -0.14
CA ARG A 48 5.97 -13.70 -0.56
C ARG A 48 6.50 -14.59 0.56
N GLU A 49 6.70 -14.05 1.76
CA GLU A 49 7.11 -14.82 2.95
C GLU A 49 6.15 -15.99 3.21
N ARG A 50 4.83 -15.75 3.18
CA ARG A 50 3.84 -16.82 3.36
C ARG A 50 3.94 -17.90 2.28
N SER A 51 4.22 -17.52 1.04
CA SER A 51 4.39 -18.48 -0.07
C SER A 51 5.67 -19.32 0.08
N GLU A 52 6.76 -18.71 0.53
CA GLU A 52 8.06 -19.36 0.78
C GLU A 52 8.01 -20.32 1.97
N HIS A 53 7.12 -20.10 2.94
CA HIS A 53 6.89 -21.01 4.08
C HIS A 53 5.84 -22.11 3.81
N ARG A 54 5.16 -22.09 2.66
CA ARG A 54 4.17 -23.10 2.26
C ARG A 54 4.75 -24.46 1.84
N PRO A 55 5.95 -24.61 1.25
CA PRO A 55 6.49 -25.93 0.90
C PRO A 55 6.96 -26.74 2.12
N SER A 56 7.47 -26.11 3.19
CA SER A 56 7.89 -26.86 4.39
C SER A 56 6.71 -27.53 5.12
N ARG A 57 5.54 -26.88 5.15
CA ARG A 57 4.33 -27.43 5.76
C ARG A 57 3.68 -28.56 4.96
N ARG A 58 3.90 -28.63 3.64
CA ARG A 58 3.37 -29.72 2.80
C ARG A 58 4.19 -31.01 2.90
N ASN A 59 5.50 -30.91 3.17
CA ASN A 59 6.35 -32.08 3.33
C ASN A 59 6.24 -32.71 4.73
N ALA A 60 5.90 -31.94 5.76
CA ALA A 60 5.71 -32.46 7.12
C ALA A 60 4.42 -33.28 7.32
N THR A 61 3.46 -33.22 6.39
CA THR A 61 2.16 -33.91 6.48
C THR A 61 1.98 -35.00 5.42
N ARG A 62 3.01 -35.33 4.63
CA ARG A 62 2.92 -36.43 3.67
C ARG A 62 3.11 -37.76 4.42
N PRO A 63 2.07 -38.59 4.61
CA PRO A 63 2.26 -39.91 5.19
C PRO A 63 3.14 -40.72 4.24
N GLU A 64 4.21 -41.29 4.78
CA GLU A 64 5.08 -42.25 4.13
C GLU A 64 4.21 -43.43 3.66
N LYS A 65 4.02 -43.57 2.34
CA LYS A 65 3.32 -44.72 1.77
C LYS A 65 4.18 -45.95 2.06
N LYS A 66 3.77 -46.76 3.05
CA LYS A 66 4.34 -48.09 3.31
C LYS A 66 4.08 -49.00 2.11
N SER A 67 5.16 -49.70 1.73
CA SER A 67 5.28 -50.73 0.69
C SER A 67 4.53 -52.01 1.02
#